data_AF-A0A847EWG0-F1
#
_entry.id   AF-A0A847EWG0-F1
#
_cell.length_a   1.000
_cell.length_b   1.000
_cell.length_c   1.000
_cell.angle_alpha   90.00
_cell.angle_beta   90.00
_cell.angle_gamma   90.00
#
_symmetry.space_group_name_H-M   'P 1'
#
loop_
_entity.id
_entity.type
_entity.pdbx_description
1 polymer ?
#
loop_
_entity_poly.entity_id
_entity_poly.type
_entity_poly.pdbx_seq_one_letter_code
_entity_poly.pdbx_strand_id
1 'polypeptide(L)'
;MQAYPTCISKDAISELPLAFFPGSIVVVETDVQVEKALAFLSMQRLVGFDTETKPVFSKGKKNKVALMQVATEDVCFLFRLNTIGLSDAI
;
A
#
# COMPACT_ATOMS: atom_id res chain seq x y z
N MET A 1 -3.41 33.98 6.66
CA MET A 1 -3.81 32.64 6.18
C MET A 1 -3.12 32.41 4.84
N GLN A 2 -2.27 31.41 4.75
CA GLN A 2 -1.59 31.06 3.49
C GLN A 2 -2.56 30.23 2.65
N ALA A 3 -2.94 30.74 1.49
CA ALA A 3 -3.79 30.01 0.55
C ALA A 3 -2.91 29.01 -0.20
N TYR A 4 -3.19 27.72 -0.04
CA TYR A 4 -2.56 26.67 -0.83
C TYR A 4 -3.36 26.46 -2.12
N PRO A 5 -2.69 26.27 -3.26
CA PRO A 5 -3.36 25.94 -4.51
C PRO A 5 -4.10 24.61 -4.38
N THR A 6 -5.29 24.51 -4.99
CA THR A 6 -6.13 23.31 -4.96
C THR A 6 -5.64 22.21 -5.91
N CYS A 7 -4.74 22.55 -6.83
CA CYS A 7 -4.12 21.63 -7.75
C CYS A 7 -2.68 22.05 -8.08
N ILE A 8 -1.87 21.08 -8.48
CA ILE A 8 -0.51 21.29 -8.99
C ILE A 8 -0.60 21.18 -10.52
N SER A 9 0.05 22.10 -11.25
CA SER A 9 0.06 22.05 -12.72
C SER A 9 0.85 20.83 -13.22
N LYS A 10 0.51 20.31 -14.40
CA LYS A 10 1.23 19.17 -14.99
C LYS A 10 2.72 19.46 -15.18
N ASP A 11 3.05 20.67 -15.64
CA ASP A 11 4.44 21.12 -15.82
C ASP A 11 5.18 21.16 -14.48
N ALA A 12 4.52 21.59 -13.40
CA ALA A 12 5.14 21.56 -12.08
C ALA A 12 5.36 20.13 -11.58
N ILE A 13 4.44 19.20 -11.84
CA ILE A 13 4.60 17.78 -11.47
C ILE A 13 5.74 17.13 -12.23
N SER A 14 5.94 17.45 -13.52
CA SER A 14 7.00 16.85 -14.34
C SER A 14 8.41 17.27 -13.92
N GLU A 15 8.57 18.43 -13.29
CA GLU A 15 9.85 18.91 -12.76
C GLU A 15 10.18 18.35 -11.36
N LEU A 16 9.23 17.69 -10.69
CA LEU A 16 9.47 17.12 -9.37
C LEU A 16 10.34 15.85 -9.47
N PRO A 17 11.26 15.65 -8.52
CA PRO A 17 12.04 14.42 -8.46
C PRO A 17 11.12 13.22 -8.24
N LEU A 18 11.47 12.09 -8.84
CA LEU A 18 10.79 10.83 -8.58
C LEU A 18 10.94 10.45 -7.10
N ALA A 19 9.81 10.15 -6.47
CA ALA A 19 9.77 9.65 -5.11
C ALA A 19 10.11 8.16 -5.10
N PHE A 20 11.02 7.78 -4.22
CA PHE A 20 11.33 6.39 -3.91
C PHE A 20 11.08 6.17 -2.43
N PHE A 21 10.53 5.02 -2.08
CA PHE A 21 10.42 4.62 -0.69
C PHE A 21 11.80 4.16 -0.20
N PRO A 22 12.44 4.87 0.74
CA PRO A 22 13.80 4.54 1.19
C PRO A 22 13.82 3.39 2.22
N GLY A 23 12.66 3.05 2.76
CA GLY A 23 12.49 2.04 3.79
C GLY A 23 12.57 0.60 3.27
N SER A 24 12.47 -0.34 4.20
CA SER A 24 12.49 -1.77 3.90
C SER A 24 11.13 -2.23 3.38
N ILE A 25 11.13 -3.07 2.35
CA ILE A 25 9.92 -3.71 1.85
C ILE A 25 9.89 -5.17 2.33
N VAL A 26 8.81 -5.56 2.99
CA VAL A 26 8.60 -6.91 3.51
C VAL A 26 7.40 -7.53 2.79
N VAL A 27 7.64 -8.64 2.08
CA VAL A 27 6.59 -9.40 1.41
C VAL A 27 5.99 -10.41 2.40
N VAL A 28 4.67 -10.37 2.56
CA VAL A 28 3.91 -11.22 3.50
C VAL A 28 3.10 -12.24 2.70
N GLU A 29 3.51 -13.51 2.79
CA GLU A 29 2.98 -14.64 2.00
C GLU A 29 2.60 -15.86 2.84
N THR A 30 2.72 -15.79 4.16
CA THR A 30 2.37 -16.87 5.10
C THR A 30 1.66 -16.30 6.33
N ASP A 31 0.81 -17.11 6.97
CA ASP A 31 0.07 -16.68 8.16
C ASP A 31 0.98 -16.24 9.31
N VAL A 32 2.11 -16.94 9.51
CA VAL A 32 3.11 -16.57 10.52
C VAL A 32 3.72 -15.19 10.24
N GLN A 33 3.90 -14.82 8.98
CA GLN A 33 4.36 -13.47 8.62
C GLN A 33 3.24 -12.43 8.82
N VAL A 34 1.98 -12.80 8.56
CA VAL A 34 0.82 -11.93 8.82
C VAL A 34 0.79 -11.55 10.30
N GLU A 35 0.84 -12.53 11.20
CA GLU A 35 0.82 -12.27 12.64
C GLU A 35 1.96 -11.33 13.09
N LYS A 36 3.18 -11.56 12.58
CA LYS A 36 4.34 -10.70 12.90
C LYS A 36 4.18 -9.28 12.37
N ALA A 37 3.69 -9.14 11.14
CA ALA A 37 3.44 -7.85 10.52
C ALA A 37 2.36 -7.08 11.29
N LEU A 38 1.24 -7.73 11.64
CA LEU A 38 0.17 -7.13 12.42
C LEU A 38 0.64 -6.72 13.82
N ALA A 39 1.37 -7.59 14.53
CA ALA A 39 1.93 -7.25 15.83
C ALA A 39 2.82 -6.00 15.78
N PHE A 40 3.64 -5.85 14.74
CA PHE A 40 4.44 -4.65 14.52
C PHE A 40 3.59 -3.42 14.18
N LEU A 41 2.65 -3.55 13.24
CA LEU A 41 1.80 -2.47 12.74
C LEU A 41 0.85 -1.94 13.82
N SER A 42 0.33 -2.80 14.70
CA SER A 42 -0.55 -2.41 15.81
C SER A 42 0.14 -1.52 16.86
N MET A 43 1.47 -1.53 16.91
CA MET A 43 2.24 -0.63 17.79
C MET A 43 2.48 0.76 17.17
N GLN A 44 2.15 0.94 15.88
CA GLN A 44 2.41 2.18 15.17
C GLN A 44 1.27 3.17 15.37
N ARG A 45 1.62 4.43 15.65
CA ARG A 45 0.62 5.51 15.81
C ARG A 45 -0.08 5.86 14.49
N LEU A 46 0.62 5.72 13.38
CA LEU A 46 0.15 6.07 12.04
C LEU A 46 0.72 5.07 11.03
N VAL A 47 -0.11 4.70 10.05
CA VAL A 47 0.29 3.90 8.90
C VAL A 47 -0.29 4.50 7.62
N GLY A 48 0.41 4.34 6.51
CA GLY A 48 -0.12 4.51 5.16
C GLY A 48 -0.78 3.21 4.70
N PHE A 49 -1.83 3.33 3.89
CA PHE A 49 -2.62 2.20 3.39
C PHE A 49 -2.93 2.39 1.91
N ASP A 50 -2.74 1.33 1.13
CA ASP A 50 -3.12 1.28 -0.28
C ASP A 50 -3.44 -0.16 -0.73
N THR A 51 -4.07 -0.33 -1.89
CA THR A 51 -4.41 -1.65 -2.45
C THR A 51 -4.26 -1.71 -3.96
N GLU A 52 -3.83 -2.86 -4.47
CA GLU A 52 -3.76 -3.13 -5.91
C GLU A 52 -4.66 -4.29 -6.34
N THR A 53 -5.29 -4.11 -7.51
CA THR A 53 -6.09 -5.14 -8.16
C THR A 53 -5.51 -5.48 -9.53
N LYS A 54 -5.64 -6.74 -9.95
CA LYS A 54 -5.25 -7.12 -11.31
C LYS A 54 -6.11 -6.35 -12.34
N PRO A 55 -5.54 -5.74 -13.39
CA PRO A 55 -6.32 -5.03 -14.38
C PRO A 55 -7.27 -5.97 -15.14
N VAL A 56 -8.44 -5.45 -15.49
CA VAL A 56 -9.45 -6.16 -16.29
C VAL A 56 -9.64 -5.42 -17.61
N PHE A 57 -9.42 -6.11 -18.73
CA PHE A 57 -9.61 -5.58 -20.07
C PHE A 57 -10.94 -6.01 -20.73
N SER A 58 -11.78 -6.77 -20.01
CA SER A 58 -13.09 -7.25 -20.47
C SER A 58 -14.22 -6.61 -19.66
N LYS A 59 -15.23 -6.06 -20.35
CA LYS A 59 -16.37 -5.40 -19.72
C LYS A 59 -17.12 -6.34 -18.77
N GLY A 60 -17.42 -5.86 -17.55
CA GLY A 60 -18.25 -6.57 -16.56
C GLY A 60 -17.51 -7.47 -15.57
N LYS A 61 -16.19 -7.66 -15.70
CA LYS A 61 -15.38 -8.39 -14.71
C LYS A 61 -14.79 -7.42 -13.67
N LYS A 62 -14.85 -7.78 -12.39
CA LYS A 62 -14.13 -7.11 -11.29
C LYS A 62 -13.26 -8.15 -10.61
N ASN A 63 -11.97 -7.85 -10.47
CA ASN A 63 -11.04 -8.72 -9.73
C ASN A 63 -11.10 -8.37 -8.24
N LYS A 64 -10.85 -9.39 -7.40
CA LYS A 64 -10.58 -9.15 -5.97
C LYS A 64 -9.26 -8.40 -5.82
N VAL A 65 -9.10 -7.72 -4.68
CA VAL A 65 -7.81 -7.14 -4.27
C VAL A 65 -6.77 -8.25 -4.23
N ALA A 66 -5.64 -8.00 -4.88
CA ALA A 66 -4.55 -8.96 -5.00
C ALA A 66 -3.40 -8.62 -4.05
N LEU A 67 -3.21 -7.33 -3.77
CA LEU A 67 -2.18 -6.82 -2.89
C LEU A 67 -2.76 -5.74 -1.98
N MET A 68 -2.39 -5.79 -0.71
CA MET A 68 -2.62 -4.72 0.24
C MET A 68 -1.27 -4.23 0.75
N GLN A 69 -1.05 -2.93 0.74
CA GLN A 69 0.17 -2.28 1.21
C GLN A 69 -0.13 -1.55 2.52
N VAL A 70 0.65 -1.82 3.56
CA VAL A 70 0.60 -1.06 4.81
C VAL A 70 2.01 -0.60 5.17
N ALA A 71 2.22 0.70 5.23
CA ALA A 71 3.56 1.28 5.39
C ALA A 71 3.66 2.19 6.61
N THR A 72 4.78 2.12 7.30
CA THR A 72 5.26 3.16 8.22
C THR A 72 6.22 4.09 7.48
N GLU A 73 6.91 4.96 8.21
CA GLU A 73 7.99 5.78 7.66
C GLU A 73 9.15 4.93 7.11
N ASP A 74 9.46 3.81 7.79
CA ASP A 74 10.68 3.03 7.53
C ASP A 74 10.42 1.64 6.93
N VAL A 75 9.20 1.11 7.03
CA VAL A 75 8.89 -0.26 6.58
C VAL A 75 7.55 -0.32 5.85
N CYS A 76 7.51 -0.97 4.69
CA CYS A 76 6.30 -1.23 3.92
C CYS A 76 6.05 -2.74 3.84
N PHE A 77 4.87 -3.18 4.30
CA PHE A 77 4.42 -4.56 4.22
C PHE A 77 3.52 -4.75 3.00
N LEU A 78 3.87 -5.72 2.16
CA LEU A 78 3.12 -6.13 0.99
C LEU A 78 2.40 -7.44 1.27
N PHE A 79 1.14 -7.35 1.67
CA PHE A 79 0.28 -8.52 1.90
C PHE A 79 -0.23 -9.06 0.58
N ARG A 80 0.24 -10.25 0.21
CA ARG A 80 -0.15 -10.94 -1.03
C ARG A 80 -1.49 -11.64 -0.85
N LEU A 81 -2.58 -10.89 -0.83
CA LEU A 81 -3.94 -11.41 -0.61
C LEU A 81 -4.36 -12.46 -1.65
N ASN A 82 -3.77 -12.45 -2.85
CA ASN A 82 -3.98 -13.51 -3.83
C ASN A 82 -3.31 -14.84 -3.46
N THR A 83 -2.40 -14.85 -2.50
CA THR A 83 -1.69 -16.01 -1.96
C THR A 83 -2.28 -16.44 -0.61
N ILE A 84 -2.37 -15.50 0.34
CA ILE A 84 -2.81 -15.79 1.73
C ILE A 84 -4.32 -15.63 1.94
N GLY A 85 -5.05 -15.07 0.97
CA GLY A 85 -6.43 -14.68 1.15
C GLY A 85 -6.58 -13.46 2.08
N LEU A 86 -7.82 -13.17 2.46
CA LEU A 86 -8.15 -12.23 3.53
C LEU A 86 -8.56 -13.09 4.73
N SER A 87 -7.65 -13.29 5.68
CA SER A 87 -7.93 -14.04 6.91
C SER A 87 -8.64 -13.14 7.93
N ASP A 88 -9.31 -13.72 8.93
CA ASP A 88 -10.00 -12.96 9.99
C ASP A 88 -9.06 -12.07 10.83
N ALA A 89 -7.74 -12.31 10.74
CA ALA A 89 -6.73 -11.51 11.41
C ALA A 89 -6.43 -10.18 10.70
N ILE A 90 -6.77 -10.06 9.41
CA ILE A 90 -6.56 -8.87 8.56
C ILE A 90 -7.87 -8.08 8.44
#